data_AF-A0A1H9TKY4-F1
#
_entry.id   AF-A0A1H9TKY4-F1
#
_cell.length_a   1.000
_cell.length_b   1.000
_cell.length_c   1.000
_cell.angle_alpha   90.00
_cell.angle_beta   90.00
_cell.angle_gamma   90.00
#
_symmetry.space_group_name_H-M   'P 1'
#
loop_
_entity.id
_entity.type
_entity.pdbx_description
1 polymer ?
#
loop_
_entity_poly.entity_id
_entity_poly.type
_entity_poly.pdbx_seq_one_letter_code
_entity_poly.pdbx_strand_id
1 'polypeptide(L)'
;MKTWLTNKDGEVRELTDRDVKQMRPMSEVLPTNLQRTIGQRGRQQAPTKVKTSIRLSPEVIEHFKAQGEGWQRRIDQALKTYIQEHS
;
A
#
# COMPACT_ATOMS: atom_id res chain seq x y z
N MET A 1 -17.44 -40.21 7.60
CA MET A 1 -17.74 -39.27 8.70
C MET A 1 -17.13 -37.92 8.32
N LYS A 2 -17.88 -36.81 8.37
CA LYS A 2 -17.37 -35.50 7.94
C LYS A 2 -16.44 -34.95 9.03
N THR A 3 -15.14 -34.85 8.76
CA THR A 3 -14.18 -34.27 9.70
C THR A 3 -14.31 -32.75 9.65
N TRP A 4 -14.82 -32.15 10.71
CA TRP A 4 -14.92 -30.69 10.79
C TRP A 4 -13.54 -30.07 11.08
N LEU A 5 -13.31 -28.86 10.58
CA LEU A 5 -12.07 -28.12 10.80
C LEU A 5 -12.05 -27.42 12.16
N THR A 6 -13.23 -27.17 12.75
CA THR A 6 -13.39 -26.43 14.00
C THR A 6 -14.03 -27.32 15.07
N ASN A 7 -13.56 -27.23 16.31
CA ASN A 7 -14.16 -27.91 17.46
C ASN A 7 -15.33 -27.10 18.06
N LYS A 8 -15.95 -27.60 19.14
CA LYS A 8 -17.09 -26.93 19.80
C LYS A 8 -16.74 -25.59 20.44
N ASP A 9 -15.47 -25.39 20.78
CA ASP A 9 -14.94 -24.17 21.40
C ASP A 9 -14.52 -23.12 20.35
N GLY A 10 -14.64 -23.44 19.05
CA GLY A 10 -14.27 -22.53 17.96
C GLY A 10 -12.81 -22.62 17.52
N GLU A 11 -12.02 -23.51 18.12
CA GLU A 11 -10.61 -23.70 17.79
C GLU A 11 -10.44 -24.49 16.49
N VAL A 12 -9.52 -24.02 15.65
CA VAL A 12 -9.16 -24.65 14.38
C VAL A 12 -8.19 -25.78 14.66
N ARG A 13 -8.52 -27.00 14.24
CA ARG A 13 -7.62 -28.16 14.38
C ARG A 13 -6.41 -28.03 13.46
N GLU A 14 -5.34 -28.73 13.81
CA GLU A 14 -4.16 -28.86 12.96
C GLU A 14 -4.49 -29.44 11.58
N LEU A 15 -3.81 -28.90 10.56
CA LEU A 15 -3.89 -29.39 9.19
C LEU A 15 -3.15 -30.73 9.08
N THR A 16 -3.84 -31.71 8.51
CA THR A 16 -3.29 -33.04 8.25
C THR A 16 -2.90 -33.17 6.79
N ASP A 17 -2.12 -34.20 6.44
CA ASP A 17 -1.75 -34.50 5.05
C ASP A 17 -2.95 -34.65 4.11
N ARG A 18 -4.11 -35.07 4.65
CA ARG A 18 -5.36 -35.17 3.88
C ARG A 18 -5.88 -33.79 3.49
N ASP A 19 -5.75 -32.80 4.36
CA ASP A 19 -6.20 -31.43 4.10
C ASP A 19 -5.28 -30.77 3.06
N VAL A 20 -3.96 -30.99 3.17
CA VAL A 20 -2.97 -30.50 2.20
C VAL A 20 -3.24 -31.07 0.81
N LYS A 21 -3.57 -32.37 0.70
CA LYS A 21 -3.92 -33.01 -0.58
C LYS A 21 -5.19 -32.44 -1.24
N GLN A 22 -6.05 -31.77 -0.49
CA GLN A 22 -7.26 -31.14 -1.00
C GLN A 22 -7.05 -29.68 -1.42
N MET A 23 -5.88 -29.09 -1.13
CA MET A 23 -5.56 -27.73 -1.56
C MET A 23 -5.45 -27.65 -3.07
N ARG A 24 -6.04 -26.61 -3.66
CA ARG A 24 -6.07 -26.38 -5.11
C ARG A 24 -5.63 -24.96 -5.43
N PRO A 25 -5.05 -24.72 -6.62
CA PRO A 25 -4.73 -23.37 -7.05
C PRO A 25 -5.95 -22.46 -6.98
N MET A 26 -5.73 -21.24 -6.51
CA MET A 26 -6.76 -20.20 -6.35
C MET A 26 -7.53 -19.94 -7.66
N SER A 27 -6.85 -20.02 -8.80
CA SER A 27 -7.42 -19.86 -10.15
C SER A 27 -8.46 -20.92 -10.51
N GLU A 28 -8.43 -22.10 -9.88
CA GLU A 28 -9.36 -23.19 -10.15
C GLU A 28 -10.60 -23.16 -9.24
N VAL A 29 -10.54 -22.45 -8.12
CA VAL A 29 -11.59 -22.48 -7.08
C VAL A 29 -12.37 -21.18 -7.02
N LEU A 30 -11.72 -20.04 -7.23
CA LEU A 30 -12.38 -18.74 -7.12
C LEU A 30 -13.03 -18.31 -8.44
N PRO A 31 -14.20 -17.66 -8.40
CA PRO A 31 -14.78 -16.97 -9.56
C PRO A 31 -13.85 -15.87 -10.12
N THR A 32 -13.87 -15.66 -11.44
CA THR A 32 -12.94 -14.74 -12.15
C THR A 32 -12.99 -13.29 -11.65
N ASN A 33 -14.13 -12.81 -11.16
CA ASN A 33 -14.27 -11.47 -10.57
C ASN A 33 -13.50 -11.32 -9.25
N LEU A 34 -13.40 -12.39 -8.45
CA LEU A 34 -12.63 -12.40 -7.21
C LEU A 34 -11.14 -12.66 -7.45
N GLN A 35 -10.81 -13.43 -8.49
CA GLN A 35 -9.40 -13.62 -8.89
C GLN A 35 -8.71 -12.29 -9.23
N ARG A 36 -9.41 -11.35 -9.87
CA ARG A 36 -8.85 -10.04 -10.27
C ARG A 36 -8.66 -9.06 -9.12
N THR A 37 -9.42 -9.20 -8.04
CA THR A 37 -9.38 -8.25 -6.91
C THR A 37 -8.28 -8.59 -5.91
N ILE A 38 -7.89 -9.85 -5.81
CA ILE A 38 -6.86 -10.34 -4.91
C ILE A 38 -5.50 -10.19 -5.60
N GLY A 39 -4.64 -9.31 -5.06
CA GLY A 39 -3.28 -9.07 -5.58
C GLY A 39 -3.13 -7.85 -6.49
N GLN A 40 -4.23 -7.20 -6.89
CA GLN A 40 -4.14 -5.88 -7.52
C GLN A 40 -3.93 -4.82 -6.44
N ARG A 41 -2.75 -4.18 -6.43
CA ARG A 41 -2.59 -2.89 -5.75
C ARG A 41 -3.66 -1.95 -6.30
N GLY A 42 -4.46 -1.37 -5.41
CA GLY A 42 -5.50 -0.41 -5.79
C GLY A 42 -4.90 0.74 -6.60
N ARG A 43 -5.76 1.45 -7.35
CA ARG A 43 -5.36 2.67 -8.06
C ARG A 43 -4.61 3.60 -7.10
N GLN A 44 -3.46 4.10 -7.52
CA GLN A 44 -2.68 5.10 -6.78
C GLN A 44 -3.62 6.27 -6.45
N GLN A 45 -3.96 6.46 -5.17
CA GLN A 45 -4.98 7.45 -4.77
C GLN A 45 -4.52 8.90 -4.94
N ALA A 46 -3.21 9.14 -5.03
CA ALA A 46 -2.65 10.49 -5.23
C ALA A 46 -2.06 10.64 -6.64
N PRO A 47 -2.26 11.78 -7.32
CA PRO A 47 -1.58 12.07 -8.57
C PRO A 47 -0.06 11.99 -8.38
N THR A 48 0.61 11.35 -9.33
CA THR A 48 2.06 11.17 -9.31
C THR A 48 2.73 12.54 -9.29
N LYS A 49 3.60 12.79 -8.31
CA LYS A 49 4.43 14.00 -8.28
C LYS A 49 5.22 14.08 -9.58
N VAL A 50 5.15 15.21 -10.28
CA VAL A 50 5.94 15.42 -11.49
C VAL A 50 7.38 15.73 -11.08
N LYS A 51 8.34 14.92 -11.55
CA LYS A 51 9.76 15.18 -11.34
C LYS A 51 10.20 16.33 -12.23
N THR A 52 10.33 17.52 -11.65
CA THR A 52 10.83 18.71 -12.34
C THR A 52 12.15 19.15 -11.74
N SER A 53 13.07 19.65 -12.56
CA SER A 53 14.30 20.30 -12.11
C SER A 53 14.07 21.81 -12.07
N ILE A 54 14.06 22.39 -10.87
CA ILE A 54 13.98 23.84 -10.66
C ILE A 54 15.24 24.32 -9.94
N ARG A 55 15.66 25.56 -10.21
CA ARG A 55 16.75 26.20 -9.47
C ARG A 55 16.14 27.00 -8.32
N LEU A 56 16.67 26.78 -7.11
CA LEU A 56 16.29 27.48 -5.89
C LEU A 56 17.54 28.17 -5.33
N SER A 57 17.36 29.24 -4.56
CA SER A 57 18.49 29.91 -3.92
C SER A 57 19.17 28.99 -2.89
N PRO A 58 20.49 29.14 -2.67
CA PRO A 58 21.23 28.30 -1.72
C PRO A 58 20.64 28.33 -0.30
N GLU A 59 20.24 29.52 0.16
CA GLU A 59 19.63 29.74 1.48
C GLU A 59 18.36 28.90 1.70
N VAL A 60 17.52 28.76 0.67
CA VAL A 60 16.28 27.96 0.72
C VAL A 60 16.61 26.48 0.84
N ILE A 61 17.55 26.01 0.02
CA ILE A 61 17.98 24.60 0.04
C ILE A 61 18.63 24.25 1.38
N GLU A 62 19.51 25.11 1.89
CA GLU A 62 20.20 24.92 3.17
C GLU A 62 19.21 24.89 4.33
N HIS A 63 18.26 25.84 4.38
CA HIS A 63 17.22 25.89 5.40
C HIS A 63 16.42 24.58 5.48
N PHE A 64 15.91 24.08 4.35
CA PHE A 64 15.13 22.85 4.35
C PHE A 64 15.99 21.61 4.62
N LYS A 65 17.21 21.54 4.06
CA LYS A 65 18.13 20.41 4.32
C LYS A 65 18.52 20.30 5.80
N ALA A 66 18.68 21.42 6.49
CA ALA A 66 19.00 21.44 7.92
C ALA A 66 17.93 20.77 8.79
N GLN A 67 16.67 20.68 8.30
CA GLN A 67 15.58 19.99 8.99
C GLN A 67 15.66 18.45 8.89
N GLY A 68 16.65 17.90 8.18
CA GLY A 68 16.89 16.47 8.09
C GLY A 68 15.99 15.74 7.08
N GLU A 69 15.72 14.45 7.34
CA GLU A 69 14.95 13.59 6.44
C GLU A 69 13.57 14.17 6.13
N GLY A 70 13.16 14.12 4.85
CA GLY A 70 11.89 14.65 4.40
C GLY A 70 11.90 16.14 4.01
N TRP A 71 13.07 16.79 3.91
CA TRP A 71 13.18 18.19 3.50
C TRP A 71 12.53 18.50 2.14
N GLN A 72 12.59 17.58 1.17
CA GLN A 72 11.92 17.72 -0.13
C GLN A 72 10.39 17.74 0.00
N ARG A 73 9.84 17.00 0.96
CA ARG A 73 8.40 17.02 1.25
C ARG A 73 8.01 18.34 1.93
N ARG A 74 8.88 18.88 2.80
CA ARG A 74 8.62 20.15 3.50
C ARG A 74 8.64 21.35 2.55
N ILE A 75 9.58 21.39 1.60
CA ILE A 75 9.56 22.45 0.58
C ILE A 75 8.35 22.36 -0.35
N ASP A 76 7.93 21.14 -0.75
CA ASP A 76 6.69 20.92 -1.52
C ASP A 76 5.45 21.43 -0.74
N GLN A 77 5.41 21.22 0.58
CA GLN A 77 4.32 21.72 1.42
C GLN A 77 4.32 23.25 1.53
N ALA A 78 5.50 23.86 1.71
CA ALA A 78 5.62 25.32 1.76
C ALA A 78 5.13 25.98 0.45
N LEU A 79 5.48 25.41 -0.71
CA LEU A 79 5.00 25.88 -2.00
C LEU A 79 3.48 25.76 -2.14
N LYS A 80 2.88 24.68 -1.63
CA LYS A 80 1.42 24.52 -1.61
C LYS A 80 0.73 25.56 -0.73
N THR A 81 1.27 25.83 0.45
CA THR A 81 0.76 26.86 1.35
C THR A 81 0.83 28.24 0.68
N TYR A 82 1.96 28.57 0.05
CA TYR A 82 2.10 29.82 -0.70
C TYR A 82 1.03 29.98 -1.80
N ILE A 83 0.78 28.91 -2.58
CA ILE A 83 -0.28 28.90 -3.61
C ILE A 83 -1.65 29.15 -2.97
N GLN A 84 -1.96 28.52 -1.84
CA GLN A 84 -3.25 28.70 -1.17
C GLN A 84 -3.45 30.11 -0.61
N GLU A 85 -2.38 30.74 -0.11
CA GLU A 85 -2.43 32.09 0.46
C GLU A 85 -2.49 33.20 -0.60
N HIS A 86 -2.01 32.94 -1.82
CA HIS A 86 -1.85 33.94 -2.88
C HIS A 86 -2.67 33.59 -4.14
N SER A 87 -3.69 32.75 -3.99
CA SER A 87 -4.64 32.39 -5.06
C SER A 87 -5.98 33.09 -4.89
#